data_AF-A0A814V557-F1
#
_entry.id   AF-A0A814V557-F1
#
_cell.length_a   1.000
_cell.length_b   1.000
_cell.length_c   1.000
_cell.angle_alpha   90.00
_cell.angle_beta   90.00
_cell.angle_gamma   90.00
#
_symmetry.space_group_name_H-M   'P 1'
#
loop_
_entity.id
_entity.type
_entity.pdbx_description
1 polymer ?
#
loop_
_entity_poly.entity_id
_entity_poly.type
_entity_poly.pdbx_seq_one_letter_code
_entity_poly.pdbx_strand_id
1 'polypeptide(L)'
;MQLLVLKNIFDLKTSQKIPTKLKDKITNATVEFISLDTRAFELVCGDRFINFAQTLFDVGKKLSDAQNINVVDLLPQLTTVSVSFCGIALFHLTEDLQLLVFTLGCYPYDQDNQTSIRVHQVVDSKLMEYHLSLDDSKFVVCENENKMKSSFKVCCTRIGCSIHYLSKQLQHCFTTDTIDKVPVNCDIIQQMFRCIRRIVNHMRRAHKQSKLPRKLQ
;
A
#
# COMPACT_ATOMS: atom_id res chain seq x y z
N MET A 1 36.78 -7.13 9.26
CA MET A 1 35.39 -7.01 8.80
C MET A 1 35.38 -7.17 7.28
N GLN A 2 35.18 -8.39 6.79
CA GLN A 2 35.28 -8.74 5.37
C GLN A 2 33.98 -8.34 4.66
N LEU A 3 34.10 -7.51 3.62
CA LEU A 3 33.04 -7.31 2.64
C LEU A 3 32.80 -8.63 1.91
N LEU A 4 31.68 -9.29 2.20
CA LEU A 4 31.18 -10.40 1.40
C LEU A 4 30.51 -9.82 0.15
N VAL A 5 31.29 -9.66 -0.92
CA VAL A 5 30.77 -9.36 -2.26
C VAL A 5 30.03 -10.61 -2.74
N LEU A 6 28.69 -10.60 -2.67
CA LEU A 6 27.84 -11.64 -3.24
C LEU A 6 28.00 -11.64 -4.77
N LYS A 7 28.95 -12.47 -5.24
CA LYS A 7 29.07 -12.88 -6.64
C LYS A 7 28.02 -13.94 -6.95
N ASN A 8 27.26 -13.67 -8.01
CA ASN A 8 26.63 -14.63 -8.92
C ASN A 8 25.52 -15.54 -8.37
N ILE A 9 24.27 -15.10 -8.51
CA ILE A 9 23.13 -15.99 -8.75
C ILE A 9 22.32 -15.40 -9.91
N PHE A 10 22.80 -15.57 -11.14
CA PHE A 10 21.96 -15.50 -12.35
C PHE A 10 22.67 -16.29 -13.45
N ASP A 11 22.67 -17.62 -13.29
CA ASP A 11 22.99 -18.52 -14.38
C ASP A 11 21.70 -18.79 -15.17
N LEU A 12 21.30 -17.80 -15.98
CA LEU A 12 20.21 -17.94 -16.95
C LEU A 12 20.80 -18.07 -18.35
N LYS A 13 20.74 -19.31 -18.85
CA LYS A 13 21.08 -19.69 -20.22
C LYS A 13 20.16 -18.97 -21.22
N THR A 14 20.70 -17.94 -21.85
CA THR A 14 20.64 -17.55 -23.28
C THR A 14 21.07 -16.08 -23.40
N SER A 15 22.37 -15.81 -23.23
CA SER A 15 22.89 -14.43 -23.25
C SER A 15 22.95 -13.90 -24.68
N GLN A 16 21.82 -13.44 -25.21
CA GLN A 16 21.87 -12.42 -26.25
C GLN A 16 22.56 -11.20 -25.64
N LYS A 17 23.80 -10.90 -26.08
CA LYS A 17 24.57 -9.78 -25.51
C LYS A 17 23.85 -8.48 -25.82
N ILE A 18 23.30 -7.84 -24.80
CA ILE A 18 22.73 -6.49 -24.91
C ILE A 18 23.89 -5.51 -25.18
N PRO A 19 23.82 -4.68 -26.24
CA PRO A 19 24.82 -3.67 -26.52
C PRO A 19 25.08 -2.75 -25.31
N THR A 20 26.35 -2.47 -25.01
CA THR A 20 26.75 -1.66 -23.84
C THR A 20 26.02 -0.33 -23.78
N LYS A 21 25.89 0.36 -24.91
CA LYS A 21 25.16 1.65 -24.99
C LYS A 21 23.70 1.56 -24.53
N LEU A 22 23.01 0.43 -24.77
CA LEU A 22 21.65 0.23 -24.31
C LEU A 22 21.61 -0.10 -22.82
N LYS A 23 22.59 -0.87 -22.35
CA LYS A 23 22.75 -1.16 -20.92
C LYS A 23 22.99 0.13 -20.12
N ASP A 24 23.86 1.01 -20.60
CA ASP A 24 24.16 2.28 -19.95
C ASP A 24 22.93 3.18 -19.88
N LYS A 25 22.09 3.21 -20.93
CA LYS A 25 20.82 3.95 -20.91
C LYS A 25 19.88 3.45 -19.81
N ILE A 26 19.73 2.13 -19.67
CA ILE A 26 18.88 1.54 -18.62
C ILE A 26 19.47 1.84 -17.24
N THR A 27 20.79 1.72 -17.08
CA THR A 27 21.47 2.04 -15.82
C THR A 27 21.22 3.51 -15.42
N ASN A 28 21.42 4.46 -16.34
CA ASN A 28 21.19 5.88 -16.07
C ASN A 28 19.72 6.17 -15.72
N ALA A 29 18.77 5.62 -16.49
CA ALA A 29 17.35 5.77 -16.19
C ALA A 29 16.97 5.18 -14.81
N THR A 30 17.62 4.08 -14.42
CA THR A 30 17.42 3.47 -13.10
C THR A 30 17.96 4.36 -11.98
N VAL A 31 19.14 4.96 -12.17
CA VAL A 31 19.72 5.91 -11.21
C VAL A 31 18.85 7.16 -11.08
N GLU A 32 18.34 7.69 -12.18
CA GLU A 32 17.39 8.82 -12.17
C GLU A 32 16.09 8.46 -11.43
N PHE A 33 15.48 7.32 -11.74
CA PHE A 33 14.30 6.83 -11.04
C PHE A 33 14.52 6.73 -9.52
N ILE A 34 15.63 6.12 -9.10
CA ILE A 34 15.95 5.95 -7.67
C ILE A 34 16.15 7.31 -6.99
N SER A 35 16.93 8.19 -7.61
CA SER A 35 17.30 9.48 -7.01
C SER A 35 16.16 10.49 -6.99
N LEU A 36 15.41 10.63 -8.09
CA LEU A 36 14.34 11.62 -8.22
C LEU A 36 13.07 11.20 -7.46
N ASP A 37 12.79 9.91 -7.38
CA ASP A 37 11.63 9.38 -6.64
C ASP A 37 11.99 8.92 -5.22
N THR A 38 13.23 9.15 -4.76
CA THR A 38 13.72 8.82 -3.42
C THR A 38 13.48 7.35 -3.03
N ARG A 39 13.78 6.43 -3.95
CA ARG A 39 13.60 4.99 -3.72
C ARG A 39 14.86 4.36 -3.14
N ALA A 40 14.71 3.21 -2.49
CA ALA A 40 15.84 2.40 -2.05
C ALA A 40 16.49 1.70 -3.26
N PHE A 41 17.81 1.55 -3.26
CA PHE A 41 18.53 0.90 -4.37
C PHE A 41 18.16 -0.58 -4.49
N GLU A 42 17.84 -1.23 -3.38
CA GLU A 42 17.43 -2.63 -3.31
C GLU A 42 16.12 -2.89 -4.07
N LEU A 43 15.30 -1.85 -4.28
CA LEU A 43 14.02 -1.96 -4.98
C LEU A 43 14.18 -2.57 -6.38
N VAL A 44 15.18 -2.13 -7.13
CA VAL A 44 15.36 -2.51 -8.54
C VAL A 44 15.99 -3.90 -8.70
N CYS A 45 16.49 -4.47 -7.60
CA CYS A 45 16.98 -5.84 -7.53
C CYS A 45 15.90 -6.83 -7.05
N GLY A 46 14.75 -6.34 -6.56
CA GLY A 46 13.70 -7.21 -6.04
C GLY A 46 12.94 -7.94 -7.15
N ASP A 47 12.63 -9.21 -6.92
CA ASP A 47 11.92 -10.08 -7.89
C ASP A 47 10.62 -9.46 -8.42
N ARG A 48 9.88 -8.74 -7.57
CA ARG A 48 8.63 -8.06 -7.95
C ARG A 48 8.87 -6.92 -8.94
N PHE A 49 9.94 -6.16 -8.78
CA PHE A 49 10.30 -5.10 -9.73
C PHE A 49 10.76 -5.70 -11.06
N ILE A 50 11.56 -6.77 -11.03
CA ILE A 50 12.01 -7.48 -12.23
C ILE A 50 10.81 -8.02 -13.02
N ASN A 51 9.85 -8.67 -12.34
CA ASN A 51 8.63 -9.19 -12.98
C ASN A 51 7.77 -8.06 -13.59
N PHE A 52 7.68 -6.91 -12.90
CA PHE A 52 6.99 -5.73 -13.43
C PHE A 52 7.69 -5.17 -14.69
N ALA A 53 9.01 -5.00 -14.65
CA ALA A 53 9.79 -4.52 -15.78
C ALA A 53 9.71 -5.48 -16.99
N GLN A 54 9.74 -6.79 -16.74
CA GLN A 54 9.54 -7.81 -17.76
C GLN A 54 8.14 -7.70 -18.39
N THR A 55 7.10 -7.49 -17.58
CA THR A 55 5.73 -7.29 -18.08
C THR A 55 5.64 -6.06 -18.98
N LEU A 56 6.23 -4.93 -18.58
CA LEU A 56 6.29 -3.72 -19.41
C LEU A 56 7.00 -3.97 -20.75
N PHE A 57 8.10 -4.71 -20.71
CA PHE A 57 8.88 -5.07 -21.91
C PHE A 57 8.08 -5.96 -22.87
N ASP A 58 7.39 -6.98 -22.34
CA ASP A 58 6.58 -7.89 -23.14
C ASP A 58 5.34 -7.21 -23.74
N VAL A 59 4.73 -6.27 -23.03
CA VAL A 59 3.68 -5.40 -23.59
C VAL A 59 4.26 -4.50 -24.67
N GLY A 60 5.41 -3.88 -24.44
CA GLY A 60 6.10 -3.06 -25.43
C GLY A 60 6.41 -3.81 -26.73
N LYS A 61 6.81 -5.08 -26.64
CA LYS A 61 6.99 -5.95 -27.81
C LYS A 61 5.71 -6.17 -28.60
N LYS A 62 4.58 -6.38 -27.93
CA LYS A 62 3.28 -6.59 -28.60
C LYS A 62 2.76 -5.34 -29.30
N LEU A 63 3.20 -4.19 -28.85
CA LEU A 63 2.80 -2.90 -29.38
C LEU A 63 3.87 -2.30 -30.31
N SER A 64 4.87 -3.07 -30.76
CA SER A 64 6.01 -2.59 -31.57
C SER A 64 5.61 -1.88 -32.85
N ASP A 65 4.44 -2.24 -33.41
CA ASP A 65 3.94 -1.69 -34.67
C ASP A 65 3.15 -0.38 -34.46
N ALA A 66 2.79 -0.07 -33.21
CA ALA A 66 2.13 1.17 -32.84
C ALA A 66 3.18 2.29 -32.72
N GLN A 67 3.34 3.08 -33.77
CA GLN A 67 4.12 4.31 -33.70
C GLN A 67 3.46 5.26 -32.70
N ASN A 68 4.14 5.57 -31.59
CA ASN A 68 3.77 6.55 -30.55
C ASN A 68 2.89 6.02 -29.40
N ILE A 69 3.33 4.96 -28.71
CA ILE A 69 2.77 4.64 -27.39
C ILE A 69 3.33 5.64 -26.37
N ASN A 70 2.44 6.37 -25.70
CA ASN A 70 2.80 7.12 -24.52
C ASN A 70 2.79 6.18 -23.31
N VAL A 71 3.94 6.01 -22.64
CA VAL A 71 4.09 5.11 -21.48
C VAL A 71 3.14 5.48 -20.34
N VAL A 72 2.75 6.76 -20.23
CA VAL A 72 1.79 7.23 -19.22
C VAL A 72 0.41 6.58 -19.41
N ASP A 73 0.02 6.25 -20.64
CA ASP A 73 -1.27 5.61 -20.93
C ASP A 73 -1.25 4.09 -20.65
N LEU A 74 -0.04 3.50 -20.58
CA LEU A 74 0.15 2.10 -20.21
C LEU A 74 0.12 1.89 -18.70
N LEU A 75 0.57 2.89 -17.93
CA LEU A 75 0.65 2.79 -16.48
C LEU A 75 -0.71 3.13 -15.85
N PRO A 76 -1.22 2.32 -14.91
CA PRO A 76 -2.44 2.66 -14.19
C PRO A 76 -2.19 3.94 -13.38
N GLN A 77 -3.16 4.85 -13.40
CA GLN A 77 -3.13 5.98 -12.49
C GLN A 77 -3.19 5.48 -11.03
N LEU A 78 -2.62 6.23 -10.09
CA LEU A 78 -2.68 5.93 -8.66
C LEU A 78 -4.12 5.62 -8.18
N THR A 79 -5.10 6.31 -8.75
CA THR A 79 -6.53 6.10 -8.46
C THR A 79 -7.09 4.80 -9.05
N THR A 80 -6.50 4.29 -10.12
CA THR A 80 -6.86 3.01 -10.76
C THR A 80 -6.29 1.83 -9.99
N VAL A 81 -5.10 1.97 -9.38
CA VAL A 81 -4.52 0.99 -8.45
C VAL A 81 -5.18 1.09 -7.06
N SER A 82 -6.51 1.09 -7.02
CA SER A 82 -7.29 1.08 -5.77
C SER A 82 -7.31 -0.31 -5.12
N VAL A 83 -6.20 -1.03 -5.15
CA VAL A 83 -6.13 -2.38 -4.56
C VAL A 83 -6.21 -2.23 -3.04
N SER A 84 -7.12 -2.96 -2.42
CA SER A 84 -7.16 -3.04 -0.95
C SER A 84 -6.06 -3.98 -0.49
N PHE A 85 -5.35 -3.61 0.57
CA PHE A 85 -4.25 -4.39 1.10
C PHE A 85 -4.56 -4.88 2.51
N CYS A 86 -4.16 -6.12 2.80
CA CYS A 86 -4.17 -6.71 4.12
C CYS A 86 -2.72 -6.82 4.58
N GLY A 87 -2.32 -5.94 5.50
CA GLY A 87 -1.05 -6.05 6.21
C GLY A 87 -1.21 -6.96 7.41
N ILE A 88 -0.31 -7.94 7.54
CA ILE A 88 -0.29 -8.87 8.67
C ILE A 88 1.08 -8.77 9.35
N ALA A 89 1.04 -8.52 10.65
CA ALA A 89 2.23 -8.49 11.50
C ALA A 89 1.94 -9.22 12.81
N LEU A 90 2.94 -9.96 13.29
CA LEU A 90 2.92 -10.65 14.56
C LEU A 90 3.69 -9.83 15.60
N PHE A 91 3.07 -9.65 16.76
CA PHE A 91 3.68 -9.01 17.92
C PHE A 91 3.79 -10.06 19.02
N HIS A 92 4.98 -10.26 19.56
CA HIS A 92 5.23 -11.21 20.64
C HIS A 92 6.03 -10.53 21.75
N LEU A 93 5.52 -10.61 22.98
CA LEU A 93 6.24 -10.14 24.17
C LEU A 93 6.91 -11.35 24.81
N THR A 94 8.23 -11.32 24.89
CA THR A 94 9.03 -12.37 25.53
C THR A 94 8.90 -12.30 27.06
N GLU A 95 9.36 -13.35 27.75
CA GLU A 95 9.41 -13.39 29.23
C GLU A 95 10.23 -12.22 29.81
N ASP A 96 11.27 -11.80 29.10
CA ASP A 96 12.13 -10.65 29.45
C ASP A 96 11.52 -9.29 29.07
N LEU A 97 10.22 -9.24 28.76
CA LEU A 97 9.48 -8.03 28.35
C LEU A 97 10.01 -7.36 27.08
N GLN A 98 10.71 -8.10 26.22
CA GLN A 98 11.10 -7.59 24.91
C GLN A 98 9.99 -7.80 23.89
N LEU A 99 9.61 -6.73 23.20
CA LEU A 99 8.64 -6.77 22.13
C LEU A 99 9.32 -7.12 20.79
N LEU A 100 8.96 -8.28 20.26
CA LEU A 100 9.36 -8.72 18.92
C LEU A 100 8.23 -8.42 17.93
N VAL A 101 8.60 -7.81 16.80
CA VAL A 101 7.66 -7.44 15.73
C VAL A 101 8.10 -8.12 14.44
N PHE A 102 7.24 -8.98 13.90
CA PHE A 102 7.48 -9.69 12.65
C PHE A 102 6.45 -9.26 11.62
N THR A 103 6.89 -8.57 10.56
CA THR A 103 6.03 -8.29 9.41
C THR A 103 5.91 -9.57 8.58
N LEU A 104 4.74 -10.21 8.64
CA LEU A 104 4.48 -11.45 7.90
C LEU A 104 4.19 -11.18 6.42
N GLY A 105 3.60 -10.02 6.13
CA GLY A 105 3.50 -9.52 4.76
C GLY A 105 2.44 -8.45 4.57
N CYS A 106 2.37 -7.95 3.33
CA CYS A 106 1.31 -7.07 2.86
C CYS A 106 0.76 -7.66 1.56
N TYR A 107 -0.51 -8.03 1.59
CA TYR A 107 -1.14 -8.82 0.55
C TYR A 107 -2.27 -8.03 -0.10
N PRO A 108 -2.32 -7.93 -1.44
CA PRO A 108 -3.51 -7.42 -2.09
C PRO A 108 -4.67 -8.38 -1.80
N TYR A 109 -5.83 -7.86 -1.41
CA TYR A 109 -7.05 -8.64 -1.31
C TYR A 109 -8.13 -8.01 -2.21
N ASP A 110 -8.49 -8.76 -3.24
CA ASP A 110 -9.24 -8.27 -4.39
C ASP A 110 -10.65 -7.77 -4.03
N GLN A 111 -11.11 -6.73 -4.73
CA GLN A 111 -12.30 -5.96 -4.36
C GLN A 111 -13.62 -6.72 -4.51
N ASP A 112 -13.67 -7.77 -5.36
CA ASP A 112 -14.95 -8.34 -5.81
C ASP A 112 -15.73 -9.10 -4.75
N ASN A 113 -15.16 -9.38 -3.57
CA ASN A 113 -15.94 -9.96 -2.47
C ASN A 113 -15.25 -9.83 -1.11
N GLN A 114 -15.13 -8.60 -0.59
CA GLN A 114 -14.56 -8.32 0.73
C GLN A 114 -15.50 -8.68 1.89
N THR A 115 -16.00 -9.91 1.91
CA THR A 115 -16.81 -10.41 3.01
C THR A 115 -15.94 -10.61 4.25
N SER A 116 -16.57 -10.58 5.43
CA SER A 116 -15.86 -10.84 6.68
C SER A 116 -15.21 -12.24 6.72
N ILE A 117 -15.86 -13.23 6.09
CA ILE A 117 -15.36 -14.60 5.97
C ILE A 117 -14.05 -14.61 5.17
N ARG A 118 -14.02 -13.90 4.03
CA ARG A 118 -12.82 -13.89 3.17
C ARG A 118 -11.63 -13.21 3.84
N VAL A 119 -11.86 -12.13 4.59
CA VAL A 119 -10.80 -11.50 5.40
C VAL A 119 -10.23 -12.50 6.40
N HIS A 120 -11.07 -13.26 7.09
CA HIS A 120 -10.63 -14.29 8.03
C HIS A 120 -9.81 -15.38 7.32
N GLN A 121 -10.32 -15.93 6.21
CA GLN A 121 -9.63 -16.95 5.41
C GLN A 121 -8.27 -16.50 4.89
N VAL A 122 -8.15 -15.24 4.45
CA VAL A 122 -6.86 -14.68 4.01
C VAL A 122 -5.88 -14.65 5.18
N VAL A 123 -6.31 -14.15 6.34
CA VAL A 123 -5.45 -14.10 7.53
C VAL A 123 -5.03 -15.49 7.98
N ASP A 124 -5.97 -16.43 8.07
CA ASP A 124 -5.69 -17.81 8.47
C ASP A 124 -4.72 -18.50 7.50
N SER A 125 -4.96 -18.36 6.19
CA SER A 125 -4.06 -18.92 5.17
C SER A 125 -2.64 -18.37 5.32
N LYS A 126 -2.49 -17.09 5.65
CA LYS A 126 -1.17 -16.47 5.83
C LYS A 126 -0.51 -16.84 7.14
N LEU A 127 -1.27 -17.03 8.22
CA LEU A 127 -0.73 -17.54 9.47
C LEU A 127 -0.28 -19.01 9.31
N MET A 128 -1.04 -19.82 8.58
CA MET A 128 -0.68 -21.23 8.31
C MET A 128 0.65 -21.38 7.56
N GLU A 129 1.00 -20.45 6.68
CA GLU A 129 2.32 -20.42 6.00
C GLU A 129 3.49 -20.35 7.00
N TYR A 130 3.26 -19.84 8.20
CA TYR A 130 4.23 -19.75 9.30
C TYR A 130 3.94 -20.74 10.45
N HIS A 131 3.09 -21.74 10.23
CA HIS A 131 2.63 -22.69 11.26
C HIS A 131 1.94 -22.01 12.46
N LEU A 132 1.24 -20.90 12.21
CA LEU A 132 0.47 -20.16 13.20
C LEU A 132 -1.04 -20.32 12.93
N SER A 133 -1.84 -20.14 13.99
CA SER A 133 -3.30 -20.09 13.92
C SER A 133 -3.84 -19.06 14.90
N LEU A 134 -5.04 -18.54 14.66
CA LEU A 134 -5.79 -17.76 15.64
C LEU A 134 -6.50 -18.70 16.62
N ASP A 135 -6.52 -18.31 17.89
CA ASP A 135 -7.25 -18.97 18.96
C ASP A 135 -7.58 -17.96 20.08
N ASP A 136 -8.29 -18.42 21.11
CA ASP A 136 -8.76 -17.59 22.22
C ASP A 136 -7.63 -17.00 23.08
N SER A 137 -6.40 -17.53 22.98
CA SER A 137 -5.23 -16.98 23.68
C SER A 137 -4.59 -15.79 22.94
N LYS A 138 -4.98 -15.55 21.68
CA LYS A 138 -4.38 -14.54 20.82
C LYS A 138 -5.26 -13.31 20.68
N PHE A 139 -4.58 -12.17 20.52
CA PHE A 139 -5.22 -10.89 20.27
C PHE A 139 -5.06 -10.49 18.80
N VAL A 140 -6.14 -10.04 18.18
CA VAL A 140 -6.12 -9.43 16.85
C VAL A 140 -6.42 -7.94 16.99
N VAL A 141 -5.44 -7.10 16.66
CA VAL A 141 -5.61 -5.65 16.62
C VAL A 141 -5.96 -5.24 15.20
N CYS A 142 -7.16 -4.70 14.98
CA CYS A 142 -7.61 -4.28 13.67
C CYS A 142 -8.54 -3.06 13.71
N GLU A 143 -8.86 -2.49 12.55
CA GLU A 143 -9.77 -1.35 12.44
C GLU A 143 -11.16 -1.68 13.00
N ASN A 144 -11.88 -0.64 13.42
CA ASN A 144 -13.19 -0.82 14.07
C ASN A 144 -14.36 -0.89 13.09
N GLU A 145 -14.08 -1.27 11.84
CA GLU A 145 -15.09 -1.46 10.80
C GLU A 145 -15.93 -2.71 11.06
N ASN A 146 -17.21 -2.67 10.67
CA ASN A 146 -18.14 -3.80 10.86
C ASN A 146 -17.62 -5.10 10.24
N LYS A 147 -16.95 -4.99 9.09
CA LYS A 147 -16.33 -6.13 8.41
C LYS A 147 -15.28 -6.81 9.28
N MET A 148 -14.32 -6.05 9.81
CA MET A 148 -13.26 -6.56 10.68
C MET A 148 -13.81 -7.10 12.00
N LYS A 149 -14.83 -6.45 12.58
CA LYS A 149 -15.54 -6.97 13.76
C LYS A 149 -16.16 -8.33 13.51
N SER A 150 -16.83 -8.50 12.38
CA SER A 150 -17.45 -9.78 12.01
C SER A 150 -16.41 -10.86 11.68
N SER A 151 -15.26 -10.50 11.09
CA SER A 151 -14.18 -11.44 10.75
C SER A 151 -13.54 -12.08 11.97
N PHE A 152 -13.40 -11.35 13.07
CA PHE A 152 -12.64 -11.80 14.24
C PHE A 152 -13.54 -11.89 15.48
N LYS A 153 -14.80 -12.29 15.31
CA LYS A 153 -15.78 -12.34 16.40
C LYS A 153 -15.67 -13.59 17.27
N VAL A 154 -15.27 -14.74 16.70
CA VAL A 154 -15.45 -16.05 17.33
C VAL A 154 -14.15 -16.70 17.78
N CYS A 155 -13.09 -16.63 16.96
CA CYS A 155 -11.90 -17.48 17.14
C CYS A 155 -10.73 -16.82 17.89
N CYS A 156 -10.87 -15.56 18.33
CA CYS A 156 -9.80 -14.81 18.98
C CYS A 156 -10.35 -13.57 19.70
N THR A 157 -9.53 -12.95 20.54
CA THR A 157 -9.89 -11.68 21.18
C THR A 157 -9.54 -10.51 20.26
N ARG A 158 -10.55 -9.83 19.72
CA ARG A 158 -10.33 -8.65 18.87
C ARG A 158 -10.24 -7.36 19.67
N ILE A 159 -9.17 -6.60 19.43
CA ILE A 159 -8.95 -5.25 19.96
C ILE A 159 -9.11 -4.24 18.83
N GLY A 160 -9.85 -3.16 19.07
CA GLY A 160 -9.99 -2.07 18.09
C GLY A 160 -8.76 -1.16 18.07
N CYS A 161 -8.30 -0.82 16.87
CA CYS A 161 -7.16 0.07 16.67
C CYS A 161 -7.42 1.48 17.23
N SER A 162 -6.58 1.91 18.19
CA SER A 162 -6.66 3.24 18.82
C SER A 162 -6.44 4.38 17.83
N ILE A 163 -5.57 4.20 16.84
CA ILE A 163 -5.31 5.22 15.81
C ILE A 163 -6.58 5.45 14.97
N HIS A 164 -7.28 4.38 14.60
CA HIS A 164 -8.54 4.49 13.88
C HIS A 164 -9.60 5.19 14.74
N TYR A 165 -9.67 4.88 16.04
CA TYR A 165 -10.57 5.58 16.96
C TYR A 165 -10.27 7.07 17.07
N LEU A 166 -9.02 7.45 17.34
CA LEU A 166 -8.61 8.85 17.44
C LEU A 166 -8.90 9.61 16.14
N SER A 167 -8.58 9.00 14.99
CA SER A 167 -8.85 9.59 13.68
C SER A 167 -10.35 9.81 13.46
N LYS A 168 -11.20 8.85 13.86
CA LYS A 168 -12.66 8.98 13.81
C LYS A 168 -13.17 10.06 14.74
N GLN A 169 -12.66 10.15 15.97
CA GLN A 169 -13.07 11.20 16.90
C GLN A 169 -12.74 12.58 16.36
N LEU A 170 -11.51 12.78 15.86
CA LEU A 170 -11.12 14.04 15.21
C LEU A 170 -12.02 14.34 14.01
N GLN A 171 -12.30 13.34 13.16
CA GLN A 171 -13.22 13.50 12.05
C GLN A 171 -14.60 13.97 12.53
N HIS A 172 -15.17 13.34 13.56
CA HIS A 172 -16.48 13.68 14.10
C HIS A 172 -16.51 15.09 14.69
N CYS A 173 -15.48 15.50 15.45
CA CYS A 173 -15.38 16.85 15.99
C CYS A 173 -15.50 17.94 14.91
N PHE A 174 -15.03 17.65 13.69
CA PHE A 174 -14.98 18.61 12.59
C PHE A 174 -15.98 18.38 11.46
N THR A 175 -16.86 17.38 11.58
CA THR A 175 -17.85 17.06 10.52
C THR A 175 -19.26 16.84 11.04
N THR A 176 -19.43 16.65 12.35
CA THR A 176 -20.72 16.41 12.97
C THR A 176 -21.27 17.69 13.59
N ASP A 177 -22.51 18.04 13.25
CA ASP A 177 -23.16 19.25 13.78
C ASP A 177 -23.59 19.06 15.25
N THR A 178 -23.92 17.81 15.65
CA THR A 178 -24.39 17.48 17.00
C THR A 178 -23.86 16.13 17.52
N ILE A 179 -23.41 16.05 18.77
CA ILE A 179 -23.08 14.80 19.49
C ILE A 179 -24.09 14.64 20.62
N ASP A 180 -24.79 13.50 20.71
CA ASP A 180 -25.82 13.24 21.73
C ASP A 180 -26.87 14.37 21.84
N LYS A 181 -27.28 14.91 20.68
CA LYS A 181 -28.21 16.06 20.54
C LYS A 181 -27.65 17.40 21.06
N VAL A 182 -26.38 17.45 21.46
CA VAL A 182 -25.69 18.68 21.84
C VAL A 182 -24.93 19.23 20.63
N PRO A 183 -25.10 20.52 20.26
CA PRO A 183 -24.34 21.13 19.17
C PRO A 183 -22.83 21.09 19.43
N VAL A 184 -22.06 20.74 18.40
CA VAL A 184 -20.60 20.81 18.46
C VAL A 184 -20.17 22.25 18.23
N ASN A 185 -19.47 22.86 19.19
CA ASN A 185 -19.03 24.26 19.13
C ASN A 185 -17.76 24.44 18.27
N CYS A 186 -17.86 24.06 16.99
CA CYS A 186 -16.78 24.10 16.00
C CYS A 186 -17.25 24.67 14.65
N ASP A 187 -18.36 25.41 14.63
CA ASP A 187 -19.06 25.91 13.44
C ASP A 187 -18.14 26.67 12.46
N ILE A 188 -17.26 27.54 12.98
CA ILE A 188 -16.27 28.30 12.17
C ILE A 188 -15.32 27.34 11.43
N ILE A 189 -14.76 26.35 12.15
CA ILE A 189 -13.81 25.39 11.59
C ILE A 189 -14.52 24.44 10.62
N GLN A 190 -15.73 23.99 10.96
CA GLN A 190 -16.56 23.15 10.08
C GLN A 190 -16.91 23.89 8.78
N GLN A 191 -17.23 25.18 8.86
CA GLN A 191 -17.47 26.02 7.69
C GLN A 191 -16.19 26.18 6.84
N MET A 192 -15.04 26.38 7.47
CA MET A 192 -13.75 26.41 6.79
C MET A 192 -13.48 25.11 6.03
N PHE A 193 -13.68 23.93 6.64
CA PHE A 193 -13.52 22.65 5.95
C PHE A 193 -14.50 22.47 4.78
N ARG A 194 -15.76 22.92 4.93
CA ARG A 194 -16.73 22.91 3.82
C ARG A 194 -16.26 23.76 2.65
N CYS A 195 -15.74 24.96 2.91
CA CYS A 195 -15.17 25.84 1.89
C CYS A 195 -13.96 25.21 1.19
N ILE A 196 -12.99 24.68 1.96
CA ILE A 196 -11.81 24.00 1.41
C ILE A 196 -12.22 22.82 0.53
N ARG A 197 -13.16 21.98 0.99
CA ARG A 197 -13.65 20.84 0.22
C ARG A 197 -14.29 21.27 -1.10
N ARG A 198 -15.02 22.39 -1.13
CA ARG A 198 -15.58 22.95 -2.37
C ARG A 198 -14.48 23.39 -3.35
N ILE A 199 -13.44 24.07 -2.86
CA ILE A 199 -12.30 24.49 -3.69
C ILE A 199 -11.58 23.28 -4.26
N VAL A 200 -11.25 22.29 -3.44
CA VAL A 200 -10.59 21.05 -3.87
C VAL A 200 -11.45 20.30 -4.91
N ASN A 201 -12.75 20.17 -4.67
CA ASN A 201 -13.67 19.54 -5.61
C ASN A 201 -13.75 20.32 -6.95
N HIS A 202 -13.75 21.65 -6.91
CA HIS A 202 -13.73 22.48 -8.11
C HIS A 202 -12.41 22.28 -8.89
N MET A 203 -11.27 22.31 -8.21
CA MET A 203 -9.95 22.07 -8.81
C MET A 203 -9.87 20.69 -9.48
N ARG A 204 -10.43 19.65 -8.83
CA ARG A 204 -10.51 18.30 -9.38
C ARG A 204 -11.39 18.23 -10.63
N ARG A 205 -12.57 18.87 -10.60
CA ARG A 205 -13.49 18.94 -11.75
C ARG A 205 -12.93 19.74 -12.92
N ALA A 206 -12.10 20.74 -12.62
CA ALA A 206 -11.42 21.55 -13.63
C ALA A 206 -10.13 20.90 -14.17
N HIS A 207 -9.78 19.68 -13.73
CA HIS A 207 -8.54 18.98 -14.08
C HIS A 207 -7.26 19.78 -13.75
N LYS A 208 -7.30 20.61 -12.69
CA LYS A 208 -6.19 21.48 -12.27
C LYS A 208 -5.46 20.97 -11.02
N GLN A 209 -5.72 19.75 -10.57
CA GLN A 209 -5.04 19.18 -9.39
C GLN A 209 -3.51 19.20 -9.51
N SER A 210 -2.96 19.00 -10.72
CA SER A 210 -1.50 19.08 -10.98
C SER A 210 -0.90 20.47 -10.78
N LYS A 211 -1.73 21.52 -10.71
CA LYS A 211 -1.31 22.90 -10.43
C LYS A 211 -1.28 23.20 -8.92
N LEU A 212 -1.74 22.29 -8.07
CA LEU A 212 -1.61 22.43 -6.62
C LEU A 212 -0.15 22.12 -6.21
N PRO A 213 0.41 22.79 -5.20
CA PRO A 213 1.67 22.39 -4.59
C PRO A 213 1.63 20.92 -4.14
N ARG A 214 2.72 20.16 -4.26
CA ARG A 214 2.79 18.72 -3.89
C ARG A 214 2.25 18.38 -2.49
N LYS A 215 2.23 19.33 -1.54
CA LYS A 215 1.68 19.14 -0.18
C LYS A 215 0.14 19.19 -0.12
N LEU A 216 -0.50 19.59 -1.21
CA LEU A 216 -1.95 19.79 -1.36
C LEU A 216 -2.54 18.97 -2.53
N GLN A 217 -1.71 18.22 -3.25
CA GLN A 217 -2.10 17.20 -4.21
C GLN A 217 -2.45 15.92 -3.48
#